data_AF-A0A2D7M391-F1
#
_entry.id   AF-A0A2D7M391-F1
#
_cell.length_a   1.000
_cell.length_b   1.000
_cell.length_c   1.000
_cell.angle_alpha   90.00
_cell.angle_beta   90.00
_cell.angle_gamma   90.00
#
_symmetry.space_group_name_H-M   'P 1'
#
loop_
_entity.id
_entity.type
_entity.pdbx_description
1 polymer ?
#
loop_
_entity_poly.entity_id
_entity_poly.type
_entity_poly.pdbx_seq_one_letter_code
_entity_poly.pdbx_strand_id
1 'polypeptide(L)'
;MKTTACSPGVIAPQPSTTNTLRLLSMLAFVLAFCPSLKADPPALATVSDDSEGKPEISRSPDTAELDKAIDQELDRIDREENQVRYRGQYRALIPLGMPAAQRLLQRFLDESQPFNRRQSCANALMDVATADLIPEIEAQLSTDLLIEVWAEKELVLLLAKLGQRLRIDRWLHELELQASQAPNTATLPSILEALTLLGDLRFRSGLVQKACMAHQQRIDLLGDIAGRVRVELRPGLIDEQLAIHYNLACCFSLLGETQKAMSALETSLGATSIRLEMVLVDGDLKPLRQLPNWADWVKKMSSAPTKEPDQEDQR
;
A
#
# COMPACT_ATOMS: atom_id res chain seq x y z
N MET A 1 -13.77 15.68 -37.73
CA MET A 1 -12.68 14.76 -37.34
C MET A 1 -12.27 15.12 -35.92
N LYS A 2 -12.65 14.29 -34.96
CA LYS A 2 -12.42 14.52 -33.51
C LYS A 2 -11.16 13.75 -33.12
N THR A 3 -10.15 14.46 -32.66
CA THR A 3 -8.96 13.91 -32.01
C THR A 3 -9.15 14.06 -30.49
N THR A 4 -9.38 12.95 -29.81
CA THR A 4 -9.40 12.82 -28.35
C THR A 4 -7.96 12.81 -27.83
N ALA A 5 -7.61 13.81 -27.02
CA ALA A 5 -6.39 13.85 -26.24
C ALA A 5 -6.66 13.30 -24.82
N CYS A 6 -5.96 12.23 -24.44
CA CYS A 6 -5.90 11.72 -23.09
C CYS A 6 -4.91 12.57 -22.26
N SER A 7 -5.35 13.06 -21.10
CA SER A 7 -4.49 13.66 -20.07
C SER A 7 -3.90 12.59 -19.13
N PRO A 8 -2.71 12.85 -18.54
CA PRO A 8 -1.88 11.83 -17.91
C PRO A 8 -2.25 11.56 -16.44
N GLY A 9 -2.03 10.31 -16.03
CA GLY A 9 -2.13 9.87 -14.63
C GLY A 9 -1.06 10.50 -13.75
N VAL A 10 -1.41 10.70 -12.48
CA VAL A 10 -0.49 11.12 -11.42
C VAL A 10 0.57 10.03 -11.23
N ILE A 11 1.77 10.31 -11.70
CA ILE A 11 2.96 9.48 -11.59
C ILE A 11 3.47 9.57 -10.15
N ALA A 12 3.52 8.43 -9.45
CA ALA A 12 4.32 8.30 -8.23
C ALA A 12 5.81 8.60 -8.56
N PRO A 13 6.55 9.31 -7.70
CA PRO A 13 7.93 9.64 -7.98
C PRO A 13 8.78 8.37 -8.14
N GLN A 14 9.51 8.30 -9.25
CA GLN A 14 10.53 7.29 -9.52
C GLN A 14 11.62 7.36 -8.45
N PRO A 15 12.13 6.24 -7.90
CA PRO A 15 13.23 6.25 -6.95
C PRO A 15 14.52 6.72 -7.62
N SER A 16 15.10 7.80 -7.10
CA SER A 16 16.40 8.32 -7.50
C SER A 16 17.52 7.30 -7.22
N THR A 17 18.51 7.28 -8.10
CA THR A 17 19.69 6.39 -8.10
C THR A 17 20.66 6.64 -6.93
N THR A 18 20.29 6.27 -5.71
CA THR A 18 21.16 6.34 -4.51
C THR A 18 21.42 4.97 -3.85
N ASN A 19 21.25 3.87 -4.59
CA ASN A 19 21.38 2.50 -4.06
C ASN A 19 22.80 1.89 -4.06
N THR A 20 23.84 2.60 -4.48
CA THR A 20 25.21 2.06 -4.49
C THR A 20 25.87 1.98 -3.11
N LEU A 21 25.35 2.66 -2.09
CA LEU A 21 25.94 2.68 -0.74
C LEU A 21 25.36 1.64 0.24
N ARG A 22 24.19 1.05 -0.05
CA ARG A 22 23.60 0.00 0.82
C ARG A 22 24.19 -1.39 0.57
N LEU A 23 24.71 -1.66 -0.63
CA LEU A 23 25.27 -2.98 -0.98
C LEU A 23 26.56 -3.34 -0.20
N LEU A 24 27.35 -2.33 0.19
CA LEU A 24 28.63 -2.54 0.88
C LEU A 24 28.48 -2.87 2.38
N SER A 25 27.35 -2.51 3.00
CA SER A 25 27.13 -2.78 4.44
C SER A 25 26.63 -4.21 4.71
N MET A 26 26.00 -4.88 3.74
CA MET A 26 25.51 -6.25 3.92
C MET A 26 26.58 -7.32 3.63
N LEU A 27 27.53 -7.05 2.75
CA LEU A 27 28.59 -8.00 2.38
C LEU A 27 29.64 -8.22 3.49
N ALA A 28 29.78 -7.29 4.43
CA ALA A 28 30.77 -7.41 5.52
C ALA A 28 30.32 -8.35 6.66
N PHE A 29 29.05 -8.77 6.73
CA PHE A 29 28.51 -9.48 7.89
C PHE A 29 28.28 -10.98 7.70
N VAL A 30 28.21 -11.47 6.46
CA VAL A 30 27.92 -12.88 6.14
C VAL A 30 29.14 -13.81 6.34
N LEU A 31 30.35 -13.25 6.54
CA LEU A 31 31.58 -14.05 6.71
C LEU A 31 31.98 -14.36 8.16
N ALA A 32 31.21 -13.96 9.18
CA ALA A 32 31.70 -14.00 10.56
C ALA A 32 31.11 -15.08 11.50
N PHE A 33 30.03 -15.79 11.17
CA PHE A 33 29.44 -16.74 12.14
C PHE A 33 28.83 -18.00 11.48
N CYS A 34 29.64 -19.06 11.39
CA CYS A 34 29.18 -20.43 11.18
C CYS A 34 29.80 -21.33 12.26
N PRO A 35 29.00 -21.86 13.21
CA PRO A 35 29.33 -23.11 13.85
C PRO A 35 28.46 -24.23 13.30
N SER A 36 29.17 -25.21 12.75
CA SER A 36 28.78 -26.56 12.38
C SER A 36 27.86 -27.24 13.41
N LEU A 37 26.72 -27.78 12.97
CA LEU A 37 25.92 -28.73 13.74
C LEU A 37 25.50 -29.90 12.83
N LYS A 38 26.17 -31.04 13.06
CA LYS A 38 25.78 -32.37 12.57
C LYS A 38 24.70 -32.95 13.51
N ALA A 39 23.66 -33.53 12.94
CA ALA A 39 22.85 -34.55 13.60
C ALA A 39 22.26 -35.50 12.55
N ASP A 40 22.52 -36.80 12.72
CA ASP A 40 22.02 -37.90 11.90
C ASP A 40 20.53 -38.20 12.17
N PRO A 41 19.78 -38.78 11.21
CA PRO A 41 18.35 -39.04 11.32
C PRO A 41 18.02 -40.43 11.90
N PRO A 42 16.86 -40.63 12.57
CA PRO A 42 16.36 -41.96 12.83
C PRO A 42 15.26 -42.40 11.85
N ALA A 43 15.56 -43.53 11.22
CA ALA A 43 14.75 -44.69 10.79
C ALA A 43 13.24 -44.55 10.50
N LEU A 44 12.92 -45.06 9.30
CA LEU A 44 11.61 -45.51 8.81
C LEU A 44 10.89 -46.47 9.78
N ALA A 45 9.58 -46.28 9.91
CA ALA A 45 8.63 -47.33 10.26
C ALA A 45 7.46 -47.31 9.26
N THR A 46 7.31 -48.42 8.54
CA THR A 46 6.20 -48.77 7.66
C THR A 46 4.96 -49.12 8.50
N VAL A 47 3.81 -48.53 8.19
CA VAL A 47 2.50 -49.05 8.63
C VAL A 47 1.56 -49.07 7.43
N SER A 48 0.84 -50.18 7.36
CA SER A 48 0.02 -50.72 6.29
C SER A 48 -1.27 -49.94 6.01
N ASP A 49 -1.65 -50.10 4.75
CA ASP A 49 -2.91 -49.83 4.07
C ASP A 49 -4.11 -50.45 4.78
N ASP A 50 -5.20 -49.70 4.92
CA ASP A 50 -6.57 -50.22 4.93
C ASP A 50 -7.54 -49.10 4.53
N SER A 51 -8.23 -49.34 3.42
CA SER A 51 -9.22 -48.49 2.79
C SER A 51 -10.57 -48.54 3.50
N GLU A 52 -11.28 -47.41 3.59
CA GLU A 52 -12.70 -47.26 3.17
C GLU A 52 -13.27 -45.85 3.47
N GLY A 53 -14.00 -45.27 2.51
CA GLY A 53 -15.05 -44.27 2.78
C GLY A 53 -14.76 -42.79 2.43
N LYS A 54 -15.11 -42.38 1.21
CA LYS A 54 -15.19 -41.00 0.65
C LYS A 54 -15.64 -39.89 1.63
N PRO A 55 -15.18 -38.64 1.38
CA PRO A 55 -16.05 -37.70 0.67
C PRO A 55 -15.38 -37.14 -0.60
N GLU A 56 -16.20 -36.58 -1.49
CA GLU A 56 -15.82 -35.99 -2.77
C GLU A 56 -14.53 -35.16 -2.70
N ILE A 57 -13.53 -35.58 -3.47
CA ILE A 57 -12.36 -34.78 -3.79
C ILE A 57 -12.87 -33.58 -4.59
N SER A 58 -13.02 -32.47 -3.90
CA SER A 58 -13.01 -31.11 -4.45
C SER A 58 -11.91 -31.04 -5.51
N ARG A 59 -12.28 -31.08 -6.79
CA ARG A 59 -11.33 -30.85 -7.88
C ARG A 59 -10.71 -29.48 -7.66
N SER A 60 -9.39 -29.43 -7.47
CA SER A 60 -8.65 -28.19 -7.60
C SER A 60 -9.04 -27.55 -8.93
N PRO A 61 -9.40 -26.25 -8.96
CA PRO A 61 -9.76 -25.58 -10.21
C PRO A 61 -8.63 -25.80 -11.23
N ASP A 62 -9.00 -26.07 -12.48
CA ASP A 62 -8.04 -26.13 -13.58
C ASP A 62 -7.26 -24.80 -13.60
N THR A 63 -5.93 -24.86 -13.71
CA THR A 63 -5.04 -23.68 -13.70
C THR A 63 -5.50 -22.64 -14.73
N ALA A 64 -6.03 -23.07 -15.87
CA ALA A 64 -6.57 -22.19 -16.90
C ALA A 64 -7.86 -21.47 -16.45
N GLU A 65 -8.73 -22.14 -15.71
CA GLU A 65 -9.95 -21.54 -15.15
C GLU A 65 -9.61 -20.55 -14.03
N LEU A 66 -8.62 -20.88 -13.21
CA LEU A 66 -8.11 -20.01 -12.14
C LEU A 66 -7.49 -18.73 -12.71
N ASP A 67 -6.62 -18.85 -13.72
CA ASP A 67 -6.01 -17.70 -14.39
C ASP A 67 -7.06 -16.79 -15.01
N LYS A 68 -8.06 -17.38 -15.67
CA LYS A 68 -9.19 -16.63 -16.24
C LYS A 68 -9.97 -15.88 -15.16
N ALA A 69 -10.25 -16.50 -14.02
CA ALA A 69 -10.97 -15.84 -12.93
C ALA A 69 -10.17 -14.68 -12.33
N ILE A 70 -8.85 -14.86 -12.16
CA ILE A 70 -7.95 -13.78 -11.72
C ILE A 70 -7.97 -12.63 -12.73
N ASP A 71 -7.73 -12.90 -14.01
CA ASP A 71 -7.67 -11.88 -15.05
C ASP A 71 -8.97 -11.08 -15.16
N GLN A 72 -10.11 -11.76 -15.08
CA GLN A 72 -11.42 -11.10 -15.10
C GLN A 72 -11.59 -10.09 -13.97
N GLU A 73 -11.13 -10.42 -12.76
CA GLU A 73 -11.24 -9.51 -11.62
C GLU A 73 -10.22 -8.37 -11.71
N LEU A 74 -8.97 -8.65 -12.12
CA LEU A 74 -7.98 -7.59 -12.34
C LEU A 74 -8.48 -6.58 -13.40
N ASP A 75 -9.06 -7.07 -14.50
CA ASP A 75 -9.63 -6.24 -15.56
C ASP A 75 -10.89 -5.47 -15.14
N ARG A 76 -11.68 -6.01 -14.19
CA ARG A 76 -12.79 -5.27 -13.59
C ARG A 76 -12.26 -4.08 -12.80
N ILE A 77 -11.29 -4.30 -11.92
CA ILE A 77 -10.70 -3.24 -11.10
C ILE A 77 -10.03 -2.16 -11.95
N ASP A 78 -9.27 -2.56 -12.97
CA ASP A 78 -8.62 -1.62 -13.88
C ASP A 78 -9.62 -0.69 -14.59
N ARG A 79 -10.85 -1.14 -14.83
CA ARG A 79 -11.92 -0.35 -15.47
C ARG A 79 -12.73 0.49 -14.50
N GLU A 80 -13.07 -0.07 -13.34
CA GLU A 80 -14.08 0.51 -12.44
C GLU A 80 -13.46 1.31 -11.29
N GLU A 81 -12.26 0.93 -10.82
CA GLU A 81 -11.75 1.36 -9.51
C GLU A 81 -10.25 1.74 -9.52
N ASN A 82 -9.60 1.82 -10.69
CA ASN A 82 -8.16 2.10 -10.83
C ASN A 82 -7.69 3.43 -10.21
N GLN A 83 -8.61 4.34 -9.86
CA GLN A 83 -8.27 5.62 -9.25
C GLN A 83 -7.90 5.52 -7.77
N VAL A 84 -8.31 4.45 -7.07
CA VAL A 84 -8.12 4.28 -5.62
C VAL A 84 -7.71 2.85 -5.28
N ARG A 85 -6.99 2.69 -4.17
CA ARG A 85 -6.60 1.39 -3.64
C ARG A 85 -7.02 1.29 -2.19
N TYR A 86 -7.68 0.21 -1.83
CA TYR A 86 -8.21 0.00 -0.49
C TYR A 86 -8.34 -1.50 -0.19
N ARG A 87 -8.57 -1.84 1.08
CA ARG A 87 -8.70 -3.24 1.51
C ARG A 87 -10.04 -3.85 1.09
N GLY A 88 -10.01 -5.06 0.54
CA GLY A 88 -11.19 -5.78 0.05
C GLY A 88 -11.60 -5.41 -1.38
N GLN A 89 -10.74 -4.70 -2.11
CA GLN A 89 -10.94 -4.33 -3.51
C GLN A 89 -11.06 -5.60 -4.39
N TYR A 90 -10.30 -6.65 -4.09
CA TYR A 90 -10.27 -7.92 -4.83
C TYR A 90 -11.05 -9.04 -4.12
N ARG A 91 -12.10 -8.67 -3.36
CA ARG A 91 -12.90 -9.63 -2.57
C ARG A 91 -13.49 -10.80 -3.38
N ALA A 92 -13.68 -10.64 -4.69
CA ALA A 92 -14.19 -11.70 -5.55
C ALA A 92 -13.23 -12.88 -5.68
N LEU A 93 -11.93 -12.67 -5.41
CA LEU A 93 -10.91 -13.71 -5.44
C LEU A 93 -10.78 -14.48 -4.12
N ILE A 94 -11.34 -13.97 -3.01
CA ILE A 94 -11.26 -14.62 -1.69
C ILE A 94 -11.78 -16.07 -1.71
N PRO A 95 -12.93 -16.39 -2.34
CA PRO A 95 -13.45 -17.76 -2.37
C PRO A 95 -12.54 -18.76 -3.09
N LEU A 96 -11.62 -18.29 -3.95
CA LEU A 96 -10.68 -19.15 -4.66
C LEU A 96 -9.53 -19.64 -3.74
N GLY A 97 -9.37 -19.03 -2.56
CA GLY A 97 -8.51 -19.50 -1.48
C GLY A 97 -7.03 -19.57 -1.84
N MET A 98 -6.33 -20.54 -1.24
CA MET A 98 -4.89 -20.71 -1.37
C MET A 98 -4.40 -20.85 -2.82
N PRO A 99 -5.05 -21.63 -3.71
CA PRO A 99 -4.62 -21.73 -5.11
C PRO A 99 -4.52 -20.37 -5.81
N ALA A 100 -5.49 -19.47 -5.59
CA ALA A 100 -5.43 -18.11 -6.13
C ALA A 100 -4.29 -17.30 -5.51
N ALA A 101 -4.08 -17.40 -4.19
CA ALA A 101 -2.99 -16.71 -3.51
C ALA A 101 -1.61 -17.11 -4.06
N GLN A 102 -1.35 -18.41 -4.23
CA GLN A 102 -0.10 -18.90 -4.82
C GLN A 102 0.07 -18.42 -6.26
N ARG A 103 -1.00 -18.48 -7.06
CA ARG A 103 -0.95 -18.04 -8.45
C ARG A 103 -0.69 -16.54 -8.58
N LEU A 104 -1.32 -15.73 -7.73
CA LEU A 104 -1.07 -14.29 -7.65
C LEU A 104 0.37 -13.98 -7.21
N LEU A 105 0.93 -14.72 -6.26
CA LEU A 105 2.34 -14.57 -5.82
C LEU A 105 3.30 -14.84 -6.97
N GLN A 106 3.10 -15.92 -7.71
CA GLN A 106 3.90 -16.24 -8.90
C GLN A 106 3.84 -15.11 -9.93
N ARG A 107 2.64 -14.61 -10.25
CA ARG A 107 2.46 -13.53 -11.25
C ARG A 107 3.01 -12.19 -10.78
N PHE A 108 2.98 -11.93 -9.48
CA PHE A 108 3.58 -10.74 -8.89
C PHE A 108 5.12 -10.77 -9.00
N LEU A 109 5.74 -11.94 -8.80
CA LEU A 109 7.19 -12.13 -8.87
C LEU A 109 7.72 -12.31 -10.30
N ASP A 110 6.86 -12.59 -11.28
CA ASP A 110 7.23 -12.73 -12.69
C ASP A 110 7.61 -11.37 -13.31
N GLU A 111 8.91 -11.08 -13.36
CA GLU A 111 9.45 -9.83 -13.94
C GLU A 111 9.18 -9.67 -15.44
N SER A 112 8.78 -10.73 -16.15
CA SER A 112 8.37 -10.62 -17.55
C SER A 112 7.00 -9.96 -17.72
N GLN A 113 6.20 -9.89 -16.65
CA GLN A 113 4.89 -9.25 -16.66
C GLN A 113 5.00 -7.72 -16.63
N PRO A 114 4.05 -7.00 -17.25
CA PRO A 114 3.93 -5.56 -17.10
C PRO A 114 3.83 -5.13 -15.63
N PHE A 115 4.54 -4.06 -15.26
CA PHE A 115 4.58 -3.55 -13.89
C PHE A 115 3.19 -3.35 -13.26
N ASN A 116 2.25 -2.75 -14.01
CA ASN A 116 0.88 -2.53 -13.56
C ASN A 116 0.17 -3.84 -13.21
N ARG A 117 0.38 -4.91 -13.97
CA ARG A 117 -0.22 -6.22 -13.68
C ARG A 117 0.39 -6.86 -12.44
N ARG A 118 1.72 -6.78 -12.27
CA ARG A 118 2.39 -7.24 -11.06
C ARG A 118 1.88 -6.49 -9.83
N GLN A 119 1.69 -5.18 -9.96
CA GLN A 119 1.14 -4.34 -8.90
C GLN A 119 -0.31 -4.70 -8.55
N SER A 120 -1.17 -4.97 -9.53
CA SER A 120 -2.54 -5.46 -9.26
C SER A 120 -2.52 -6.83 -8.58
N CYS A 121 -1.59 -7.71 -8.93
CA CYS A 121 -1.40 -8.99 -8.22
C CYS A 121 -0.99 -8.78 -6.76
N ALA A 122 -0.04 -7.88 -6.48
CA ALA A 122 0.36 -7.54 -5.11
C ALA A 122 -0.82 -7.00 -4.29
N ASN A 123 -1.64 -6.13 -4.88
CA ASN A 123 -2.84 -5.60 -4.22
C ASN A 123 -3.86 -6.72 -3.95
N ALA A 124 -4.09 -7.62 -4.91
CA ALA A 124 -5.00 -8.75 -4.74
C ALA A 124 -4.53 -9.73 -3.65
N LEU A 125 -3.22 -9.96 -3.53
CA LEU A 125 -2.65 -10.78 -2.45
C LEU A 125 -3.00 -10.24 -1.07
N MET A 126 -3.07 -8.91 -0.91
CA MET A 126 -3.47 -8.30 0.36
C MET A 126 -4.89 -8.68 0.79
N ASP A 127 -5.75 -9.12 -0.12
CA ASP A 127 -7.10 -9.60 0.21
C ASP A 127 -7.16 -11.13 0.33
N VAL A 128 -6.49 -11.85 -0.58
CA VAL A 128 -6.66 -13.31 -0.74
C VAL A 128 -5.71 -14.13 0.14
N ALA A 129 -4.50 -13.65 0.41
CA ALA A 129 -3.49 -14.44 1.09
C ALA A 129 -3.85 -14.77 2.55
N THR A 130 -3.53 -16.01 2.94
CA THR A 130 -3.64 -16.55 4.30
C THR A 130 -2.26 -16.88 4.89
N ALA A 131 -2.22 -17.19 6.19
CA ALA A 131 -0.97 -17.48 6.92
C ALA A 131 -0.17 -18.67 6.32
N ASP A 132 -0.85 -19.57 5.62
CA ASP A 132 -0.23 -20.72 4.96
C ASP A 132 0.74 -20.31 3.83
N LEU A 133 0.67 -19.06 3.33
CA LEU A 133 1.58 -18.54 2.30
C LEU A 133 2.89 -17.98 2.88
N ILE A 134 2.98 -17.80 4.21
CA ILE A 134 4.16 -17.24 4.89
C ILE A 134 5.46 -17.96 4.50
N PRO A 135 5.55 -19.31 4.50
CA PRO A 135 6.80 -20.00 4.19
C PRO A 135 7.32 -19.70 2.79
N GLU A 136 6.42 -19.56 1.81
CA GLU A 136 6.77 -19.27 0.41
C GLU A 136 7.29 -17.84 0.26
N ILE A 137 6.67 -16.88 0.95
CA ILE A 137 7.12 -15.48 0.95
C ILE A 137 8.49 -15.33 1.64
N GLU A 138 8.69 -15.99 2.79
CA GLU A 138 9.98 -15.98 3.50
C GLU A 138 11.08 -16.66 2.69
N ALA A 139 10.74 -17.75 1.98
CA ALA A 139 11.67 -18.38 1.04
C ALA A 139 12.09 -17.38 -0.05
N GLN A 140 11.14 -16.72 -0.72
CA GLN A 140 11.46 -15.72 -1.76
C GLN A 140 12.37 -14.61 -1.22
N LEU A 141 12.03 -14.06 -0.06
CA LEU A 141 12.79 -12.96 0.55
C LEU A 141 14.18 -13.36 1.07
N SER A 142 14.47 -14.66 1.19
CA SER A 142 15.77 -15.16 1.68
C SER A 142 16.64 -15.71 0.56
N THR A 143 16.05 -16.20 -0.53
CA THR A 143 16.77 -16.78 -1.67
C THR A 143 17.09 -15.76 -2.75
N ASP A 144 16.19 -14.80 -2.98
CA ASP A 144 16.34 -13.81 -4.04
C ASP A 144 16.99 -12.52 -3.52
N LEU A 145 18.31 -12.47 -3.66
CA LEU A 145 19.11 -11.29 -3.29
C LEU A 145 18.90 -10.09 -4.23
N LEU A 146 18.26 -10.29 -5.39
CA LEU A 146 18.08 -9.26 -6.42
C LEU A 146 16.63 -8.81 -6.55
N ILE A 147 15.76 -9.22 -5.62
CA ILE A 147 14.36 -8.77 -5.60
C ILE A 147 14.27 -7.25 -5.67
N GLU A 148 13.39 -6.76 -6.52
CA GLU A 148 13.16 -5.32 -6.65
C GLU A 148 12.70 -4.72 -5.31
N VAL A 149 13.24 -3.55 -4.96
CA VAL A 149 12.95 -2.87 -3.68
C VAL A 149 11.44 -2.67 -3.45
N TRP A 150 10.69 -2.36 -4.51
CA TRP A 150 9.25 -2.18 -4.40
C TRP A 150 8.55 -3.52 -4.13
N ALA A 151 9.00 -4.61 -4.76
CA ALA A 151 8.43 -5.93 -4.55
C ALA A 151 8.75 -6.46 -3.14
N GLU A 152 9.97 -6.24 -2.65
CA GLU A 152 10.36 -6.54 -1.27
C GLU A 152 9.43 -5.83 -0.28
N LYS A 153 9.17 -4.53 -0.48
CA LYS A 153 8.25 -3.76 0.36
C LYS A 153 6.84 -4.38 0.39
N GLU A 154 6.31 -4.77 -0.76
CA GLU A 154 4.98 -5.38 -0.87
C GLU A 154 4.93 -6.74 -0.14
N LEU A 155 5.96 -7.59 -0.27
CA LEU A 155 6.05 -8.85 0.47
C LEU A 155 6.16 -8.64 1.99
N VAL A 156 6.95 -7.66 2.44
CA VAL A 156 7.08 -7.33 3.86
C VAL A 156 5.76 -6.84 4.45
N LEU A 157 5.01 -6.02 3.70
CA LEU A 157 3.67 -5.59 4.09
C LEU A 157 2.68 -6.76 4.12
N LEU A 158 2.77 -7.68 3.17
CA LEU A 158 1.97 -8.90 3.15
C LEU A 158 2.27 -9.77 4.37
N LEU A 159 3.54 -10.03 4.69
CA LEU A 159 3.94 -10.74 5.91
C LEU A 159 3.39 -10.08 7.18
N ALA A 160 3.46 -8.75 7.26
CA ALA A 160 2.94 -8.00 8.40
C ALA A 160 1.42 -8.19 8.57
N LYS A 161 0.66 -8.20 7.47
CA LYS A 161 -0.78 -8.51 7.45
C LYS A 161 -1.04 -9.94 7.93
N LEU A 162 -0.18 -10.89 7.54
CA LEU A 162 -0.27 -12.30 7.91
C LEU A 162 0.25 -12.61 9.34
N GLY A 163 0.70 -11.60 10.09
CA GLY A 163 1.15 -11.71 11.48
C GLY A 163 2.67 -11.78 11.68
N GLN A 164 3.45 -11.87 10.60
CA GLN A 164 4.92 -11.84 10.66
C GLN A 164 5.44 -10.40 10.55
N ARG A 165 5.71 -9.78 11.70
CA ARG A 165 5.95 -8.34 11.77
C ARG A 165 7.40 -7.91 11.95
N LEU A 166 8.32 -8.83 12.21
CA LEU A 166 9.69 -8.48 12.59
C LEU A 166 10.38 -7.53 11.59
N ARG A 167 10.26 -7.80 10.29
CA ARG A 167 10.88 -7.00 9.23
C ARG A 167 10.28 -5.59 9.16
N ILE A 168 8.95 -5.49 9.16
CA ILE A 168 8.27 -4.19 9.09
C ILE A 168 8.51 -3.36 10.35
N ASP A 169 8.53 -3.98 11.52
CA ASP A 169 8.70 -3.27 12.79
C ASP A 169 10.12 -2.70 12.90
N ARG A 170 11.14 -3.40 12.37
CA ARG A 170 12.50 -2.85 12.21
C ARG A 170 12.53 -1.64 11.29
N TRP A 171 11.91 -1.71 10.12
CA TRP A 171 11.83 -0.56 9.21
C TRP A 171 11.12 0.63 9.85
N LEU A 172 10.00 0.38 10.53
CA LEU A 172 9.26 1.41 11.26
C LEU A 172 10.13 2.05 12.35
N HIS A 173 10.93 1.26 13.07
CA HIS A 173 11.84 1.78 14.08
C HIS A 173 12.91 2.70 13.49
N GLU A 174 13.55 2.31 12.38
CA GLU A 174 14.54 3.14 11.69
C GLU A 174 13.93 4.47 11.20
N LEU A 175 12.74 4.42 10.62
CA LEU A 175 12.01 5.61 10.20
C LEU A 175 11.58 6.49 11.37
N GLU A 176 11.21 5.90 12.52
CA GLU A 176 10.89 6.63 13.75
C GLU A 176 12.12 7.40 14.26
N LEU A 177 13.30 6.77 14.25
CA LEU A 177 14.56 7.44 14.60
C LEU A 177 14.84 8.61 13.66
N GLN A 178 14.64 8.42 12.35
CA GLN A 178 14.81 9.48 11.36
C GLN A 178 13.82 10.64 11.56
N ALA A 179 12.54 10.34 11.77
CA ALA A 179 11.49 11.35 11.99
C ALA A 179 11.66 12.11 13.33
N SER A 180 12.35 11.52 14.31
CA SER A 180 12.60 12.12 15.63
C SER A 180 13.75 13.14 15.67
N GLN A 181 14.48 13.33 14.57
CA GLN A 181 15.60 14.27 14.51
C GLN A 181 15.14 15.71 14.72
N ALA A 182 16.02 16.55 15.28
CA ALA A 182 15.75 17.98 15.41
C ALA A 182 15.58 18.63 14.03
N PRO A 183 14.43 19.29 13.75
CA PRO A 183 14.17 19.88 12.44
C PRO A 183 15.12 21.06 12.15
N ASN A 184 15.87 20.96 11.05
CA ASN A 184 16.67 22.03 10.48
C ASN A 184 16.78 21.84 8.96
N THR A 185 17.33 22.82 8.24
CA THR A 185 17.40 22.78 6.77
C THR A 185 18.03 21.49 6.20
N ALA A 186 18.99 20.87 6.90
CA ALA A 186 19.63 19.64 6.44
C ALA A 186 18.81 18.37 6.74
N THR A 187 18.03 18.36 7.83
CA THR A 187 17.25 17.19 8.28
C THR A 187 15.80 17.21 7.81
N LEU A 188 15.27 18.37 7.42
CA LEU A 188 13.86 18.51 7.03
C LEU A 188 13.44 17.56 5.89
N PRO A 189 14.19 17.40 4.79
CA PRO A 189 13.79 16.49 3.71
C PRO A 189 13.67 15.04 4.21
N SER A 190 14.61 14.58 5.02
CA SER A 190 14.62 13.21 5.53
C SER A 190 13.51 12.97 6.58
N ILE A 191 13.21 13.97 7.41
CA ILE A 191 12.07 13.90 8.35
C ILE A 191 10.75 13.79 7.59
N LEU A 192 10.52 14.61 6.57
CA LEU A 192 9.29 14.59 5.77
C LEU A 192 9.11 13.28 4.99
N GLU A 193 10.19 12.76 4.41
CA GLU A 193 10.20 11.45 3.76
C GLU A 193 9.88 10.33 4.77
N ALA A 194 10.51 10.35 5.94
CA ALA A 194 10.27 9.37 6.99
C ALA A 194 8.81 9.40 7.48
N LEU A 195 8.24 10.58 7.71
CA LEU A 195 6.84 10.73 8.11
C LEU A 195 5.87 10.22 7.02
N THR A 196 6.20 10.45 5.75
CA THR A 196 5.42 9.93 4.62
C THR A 196 5.43 8.40 4.60
N LEU A 197 6.61 7.79 4.73
CA LEU A 197 6.77 6.35 4.77
C LEU A 197 6.14 5.73 6.03
N LEU A 198 6.29 6.36 7.19
CA LEU A 198 5.64 5.92 8.43
C LEU A 198 4.12 5.90 8.28
N GLY A 199 3.52 6.96 7.73
CA GLY A 199 2.09 7.01 7.46
C GLY A 199 1.62 5.84 6.59
N ASP A 200 2.25 5.66 5.43
CA ASP A 200 1.93 4.58 4.49
C ASP A 200 2.11 3.18 5.11
N LEU A 201 3.28 2.89 5.68
CA LEU A 201 3.59 1.58 6.22
C LEU A 201 2.72 1.23 7.44
N ARG A 202 2.47 2.19 8.34
CA ARG A 202 1.59 1.96 9.50
C ARG A 202 0.16 1.73 9.06
N PHE A 203 -0.34 2.52 8.10
CA PHE A 203 -1.68 2.33 7.55
C PHE A 203 -1.84 0.94 6.95
N ARG A 204 -0.95 0.58 6.01
CA ARG A 204 -1.02 -0.67 5.26
C ARG A 204 -0.77 -1.90 6.12
N SER A 205 0.07 -1.80 7.16
CA SER A 205 0.31 -2.88 8.13
C SER A 205 -0.71 -2.95 9.28
N GLY A 206 -1.77 -2.12 9.27
CA GLY A 206 -2.87 -2.19 10.24
C GLY A 206 -2.66 -1.39 11.53
N LEU A 207 -1.56 -0.64 11.67
CA LEU A 207 -1.31 0.28 12.78
C LEU A 207 -1.98 1.65 12.54
N VAL A 208 -3.28 1.64 12.24
CA VAL A 208 -4.02 2.81 11.73
C VAL A 208 -3.92 4.03 12.67
N GLN A 209 -4.01 3.84 13.98
CA GLN A 209 -3.87 4.93 14.95
C GLN A 209 -2.47 5.59 14.89
N LYS A 210 -1.40 4.80 14.72
CA LYS A 210 -0.05 5.34 14.56
C LYS A 210 0.15 6.00 13.19
N ALA A 211 -0.60 5.59 12.18
CA ALA A 211 -0.63 6.26 10.88
C ALA A 211 -1.23 7.68 11.02
N CYS A 212 -2.33 7.84 11.77
CA CYS A 212 -2.87 9.16 12.09
C CYS A 212 -1.81 10.08 12.71
N MET A 213 -1.03 9.57 13.67
CA MET A 213 0.02 10.34 14.32
C MET A 213 1.09 10.81 13.33
N ALA A 214 1.54 9.96 12.41
CA ALA A 214 2.52 10.34 11.39
C ALA A 214 1.97 11.40 10.42
N HIS A 215 0.72 11.24 9.98
CA HIS A 215 0.07 12.22 9.11
C HIS A 215 -0.12 13.57 9.82
N GLN A 216 -0.54 13.57 11.08
CA GLN A 216 -0.68 14.80 11.86
C GLN A 216 0.67 15.50 12.06
N GLN A 217 1.72 14.75 12.43
CA GLN A 217 3.07 15.29 12.56
C GLN A 217 3.57 15.92 11.24
N ARG A 218 3.26 15.31 10.09
CA ARG A 218 3.62 15.87 8.79
C ARG A 218 2.83 17.16 8.48
N ILE A 219 1.54 17.20 8.78
CA ILE A 219 0.71 18.40 8.65
C ILE A 219 1.28 19.53 9.49
N ASP A 220 1.55 19.27 10.77
CA ASP A 220 2.06 20.27 11.70
C ASP A 220 3.43 20.82 11.24
N LEU A 221 4.34 19.94 10.79
CA LEU A 221 5.65 20.32 10.30
C LEU A 221 5.56 21.16 9.01
N LEU A 222 4.72 20.77 8.05
CA LEU A 222 4.52 21.55 6.83
C LEU A 222 3.87 22.91 7.14
N GLY A 223 2.98 22.98 8.13
CA GLY A 223 2.39 24.23 8.60
C GLY A 223 3.44 25.18 9.18
N ASP A 224 4.34 24.65 10.00
CA ASP A 224 5.47 25.42 10.55
C ASP A 224 6.43 25.91 9.45
N ILE A 225 6.76 25.06 8.47
CA ILE A 225 7.58 25.45 7.31
C ILE A 225 6.88 26.55 6.51
N ALA A 226 5.59 26.40 6.19
CA ALA A 226 4.81 27.38 5.44
C ALA A 226 4.82 28.77 6.10
N GLY A 227 4.79 28.82 7.44
CA GLY A 227 4.90 30.07 8.20
C GLY A 227 6.26 30.77 8.11
N ARG A 228 7.32 30.04 7.76
CA ARG A 228 8.72 30.52 7.77
C ARG A 228 9.31 30.76 6.38
N VAL A 229 8.72 30.17 5.33
CA VAL A 229 9.18 30.35 3.95
C VAL A 229 8.58 31.59 3.29
N ARG A 230 9.18 31.95 2.14
CA ARG A 230 8.71 33.04 1.28
C ARG A 230 7.29 32.77 0.77
N VAL A 231 6.53 33.84 0.53
CA VAL A 231 5.09 33.77 0.24
C VAL A 231 4.79 32.93 -1.00
N GLU A 232 5.69 32.93 -1.98
CA GLU A 232 5.56 32.20 -3.24
C GLU A 232 5.62 30.68 -3.07
N LEU A 233 6.27 30.18 -2.01
CA LEU A 233 6.38 28.75 -1.73
C LEU A 233 5.22 28.21 -0.87
N ARG A 234 4.44 29.11 -0.24
CA ARG A 234 3.37 28.73 0.68
C ARG A 234 2.23 27.96 0.00
N PRO A 235 1.75 28.33 -1.20
CA PRO A 235 0.62 27.63 -1.83
C PRO A 235 0.87 26.14 -1.99
N GLY A 236 2.05 25.72 -2.47
CA GLY A 236 2.38 24.30 -2.63
C GLY A 236 2.42 23.53 -1.31
N LEU A 237 3.00 24.13 -0.25
CA LEU A 237 3.04 23.51 1.08
C LEU A 237 1.66 23.43 1.75
N ILE A 238 0.79 24.42 1.52
CA ILE A 238 -0.59 24.40 2.00
C ILE A 238 -1.38 23.34 1.23
N ASP A 239 -1.23 23.28 -0.08
CA ASP A 239 -1.88 22.25 -0.91
C ASP A 239 -1.51 20.83 -0.47
N GLU A 240 -0.23 20.59 -0.21
CA GLU A 240 0.26 19.32 0.32
C GLU A 240 -0.33 19.01 1.71
N GLN A 241 -0.42 19.99 2.61
CA GLN A 241 -1.09 19.82 3.91
C GLN A 241 -2.55 19.42 3.75
N LEU A 242 -3.29 20.09 2.88
CA LEU A 242 -4.68 19.77 2.60
C LEU A 242 -4.79 18.35 2.05
N ALA A 243 -3.94 17.95 1.10
CA ALA A 243 -3.94 16.61 0.52
C ALA A 243 -3.70 15.50 1.58
N ILE A 244 -2.82 15.73 2.56
CA ILE A 244 -2.57 14.75 3.65
C ILE A 244 -3.83 14.50 4.49
N HIS A 245 -4.75 15.46 4.59
CA HIS A 245 -6.01 15.25 5.31
C HIS A 245 -6.87 14.15 4.69
N TYR A 246 -6.70 13.84 3.40
CA TYR A 246 -7.36 12.70 2.77
C TYR A 246 -6.97 11.38 3.45
N ASN A 247 -5.67 11.17 3.67
CA ASN A 247 -5.16 9.99 4.35
C ASN A 247 -5.63 9.92 5.82
N LEU A 248 -5.69 11.08 6.50
CA LEU A 248 -6.30 11.16 7.84
C LEU A 248 -7.78 10.79 7.84
N ALA A 249 -8.54 11.23 6.84
CA ALA A 249 -9.95 10.89 6.70
C ALA A 249 -10.13 9.38 6.55
N CYS A 250 -9.32 8.73 5.72
CA CYS A 250 -9.31 7.27 5.58
C CYS A 250 -8.99 6.59 6.92
N CYS A 251 -7.95 7.05 7.63
CA CYS A 251 -7.60 6.49 8.93
C CYS A 251 -8.73 6.64 9.96
N PHE A 252 -9.32 7.83 10.10
CA PHE A 252 -10.41 8.09 11.04
C PHE A 252 -11.67 7.31 10.69
N SER A 253 -11.96 7.15 9.40
CA SER A 253 -13.08 6.32 8.92
C SER A 253 -12.91 4.86 9.36
N LEU A 254 -11.73 4.28 9.16
CA LEU A 254 -11.41 2.91 9.60
C LEU A 254 -11.43 2.73 11.13
N LEU A 255 -11.13 3.79 11.88
CA LEU A 255 -11.20 3.80 13.35
C LEU A 255 -12.62 4.05 13.88
N GLY A 256 -13.61 4.30 13.02
CA GLY A 256 -14.98 4.65 13.41
C GLY A 256 -15.14 6.08 13.95
N GLU A 257 -14.10 6.91 13.86
CA GLU A 257 -14.09 8.31 14.31
C GLU A 257 -14.76 9.23 13.28
N THR A 258 -16.03 8.94 13.00
CA THR A 258 -16.83 9.51 11.90
C THR A 258 -16.74 11.03 11.80
N GLN A 259 -16.88 11.76 12.91
CA GLN A 259 -16.87 13.23 12.87
C GLN A 259 -15.51 13.80 12.45
N LYS A 260 -14.41 13.20 12.93
CA LYS A 260 -13.05 13.60 12.55
C LYS A 260 -12.77 13.21 11.11
N ALA A 261 -13.25 12.05 10.67
CA ALA A 261 -13.13 11.60 9.30
C ALA A 261 -13.81 12.58 8.32
N MET A 262 -15.06 12.97 8.60
CA MET A 262 -15.78 13.96 7.80
C MET A 262 -15.06 15.32 7.79
N SER A 263 -14.59 15.79 8.94
CA SER A 263 -13.86 17.07 9.02
C SER A 263 -12.56 17.04 8.20
N ALA A 264 -11.77 15.96 8.30
CA ALA A 264 -10.54 15.82 7.53
C ALA A 264 -10.83 15.70 6.03
N LEU A 265 -11.89 14.98 5.67
CA LEU A 265 -12.31 14.82 4.28
C LEU A 265 -12.69 16.16 3.63
N GLU A 266 -13.48 16.98 4.32
CA GLU A 266 -13.85 18.33 3.86
C GLU A 266 -12.61 19.22 3.67
N THR A 267 -11.66 19.18 4.62
CA THR A 267 -10.38 19.89 4.48
C THR A 267 -9.61 19.41 3.26
N SER A 268 -9.57 18.09 3.01
CA SER A 268 -8.80 17.51 1.91
C SER A 268 -9.28 17.93 0.52
N LEU A 269 -10.58 18.19 0.36
CA LEU A 269 -11.16 18.69 -0.89
C LEU A 269 -10.72 20.12 -1.23
N GLY A 270 -10.06 20.82 -0.30
CA GLY A 270 -9.38 22.07 -0.57
C GLY A 270 -8.10 21.93 -1.40
N ALA A 271 -7.52 20.72 -1.47
CA ALA A 271 -6.30 20.42 -2.23
C ALA A 271 -6.59 20.22 -3.71
N THR A 272 -5.67 20.65 -4.57
CA THR A 272 -5.75 20.51 -6.03
C THR A 272 -5.66 19.06 -6.50
N SER A 273 -5.02 18.20 -5.71
CA SER A 273 -4.79 16.78 -6.02
C SER A 273 -5.93 15.85 -5.59
N ILE A 274 -6.88 16.33 -4.76
CA ILE A 274 -7.96 15.50 -4.23
C ILE A 274 -9.27 15.89 -4.91
N ARG A 275 -9.90 14.91 -5.57
CA ARG A 275 -11.15 15.12 -6.29
C ARG A 275 -12.29 14.37 -5.62
N LEU A 276 -13.50 14.92 -5.73
CA LEU A 276 -14.69 14.32 -5.14
C LEU A 276 -14.94 12.90 -5.70
N GLU A 277 -14.63 12.65 -6.96
CA GLU A 277 -14.80 11.32 -7.57
C GLU A 277 -13.99 10.23 -6.86
N MET A 278 -12.79 10.56 -6.35
CA MET A 278 -11.97 9.63 -5.58
C MET A 278 -12.66 9.24 -4.27
N VAL A 279 -13.21 10.25 -3.56
CA VAL A 279 -13.94 10.08 -2.30
C VAL A 279 -15.15 9.15 -2.44
N LEU A 280 -15.84 9.22 -3.58
CA LEU A 280 -17.05 8.45 -3.83
C LEU A 280 -16.78 6.95 -3.96
N VAL A 281 -15.58 6.56 -4.39
CA VAL A 281 -15.24 5.15 -4.66
C VAL A 281 -14.26 4.55 -3.63
N ASP A 282 -13.54 5.36 -2.87
CA ASP A 282 -12.53 4.87 -1.91
C ASP A 282 -13.14 3.98 -0.83
N GLY A 283 -12.80 2.69 -0.81
CA GLY A 283 -13.37 1.74 0.15
C GLY A 283 -13.02 2.03 1.61
N ASP A 284 -11.94 2.73 1.91
CA ASP A 284 -11.60 3.11 3.30
C ASP A 284 -12.59 4.17 3.84
N LEU A 285 -13.24 4.93 2.95
CA LEU A 285 -14.30 5.88 3.27
C LEU A 285 -15.71 5.30 3.19
N LYS A 286 -15.85 3.98 2.91
CA LYS A 286 -17.16 3.31 2.84
C LYS A 286 -18.04 3.53 4.07
N PRO A 287 -17.53 3.51 5.33
CA PRO A 287 -18.34 3.84 6.50
C PRO A 287 -19.00 5.22 6.42
N LEU A 288 -18.31 6.23 5.90
CA LEU A 288 -18.86 7.59 5.77
C LEU A 288 -20.00 7.66 4.75
N ARG A 289 -19.91 6.87 3.68
CA ARG A 289 -20.97 6.78 2.65
C ARG A 289 -22.28 6.20 3.16
N GLN A 290 -22.27 5.57 4.33
CA GLN A 290 -23.45 5.01 4.97
C GLN A 290 -24.13 5.99 5.93
N LEU A 291 -23.57 7.19 6.11
CA LEU A 291 -24.17 8.20 6.99
C LEU A 291 -25.48 8.74 6.39
N PRO A 292 -26.51 9.02 7.22
CA PRO A 292 -27.79 9.53 6.75
C PRO A 292 -27.69 10.83 5.94
N ASN A 293 -26.73 11.69 6.28
CA ASN A 293 -26.51 12.98 5.64
C ASN A 293 -25.50 12.93 4.47
N TRP A 294 -25.01 11.74 4.08
CA TRP A 294 -24.00 11.62 3.02
C TRP A 294 -24.47 12.22 1.69
N ALA A 295 -25.71 11.95 1.29
CA ALA A 295 -26.25 12.46 0.02
C ALA A 295 -26.29 14.00 -0.02
N ASP A 296 -26.71 14.63 1.09
CA ASP A 296 -26.73 16.09 1.22
C ASP A 296 -25.30 16.66 1.22
N TRP A 297 -24.36 15.96 1.87
CA TRP A 297 -22.96 16.33 1.88
C TRP A 297 -22.34 16.28 0.47
N VAL A 298 -22.58 15.22 -0.30
CA VAL A 298 -22.11 15.12 -1.70
C VAL A 298 -22.69 16.26 -2.53
N LYS A 299 -24.00 16.52 -2.43
CA LYS A 299 -24.65 17.62 -3.16
C LYS A 299 -24.01 18.98 -2.83
N LYS A 300 -23.72 19.24 -1.56
CA LYS A 300 -23.01 20.45 -1.11
C LYS A 300 -21.64 20.55 -1.77
N MET A 301 -20.84 19.48 -1.75
CA MET A 301 -19.47 19.46 -2.29
C MET A 301 -19.43 19.54 -3.82
N SER A 302 -20.39 18.93 -4.54
CA SER A 302 -20.49 19.05 -6.00
C SER A 302 -20.93 20.43 -6.48
N SER A 303 -21.63 21.20 -5.62
CA SER A 303 -22.09 22.56 -5.95
C SER A 303 -21.06 23.64 -5.64
N ALA A 304 -19.95 23.30 -4.99
CA ALA A 304 -18.87 24.23 -4.74
C ALA A 304 -18.24 24.62 -6.10
N PRO A 305 -18.00 25.91 -6.38
CA PRO A 305 -17.37 26.33 -7.61
C PRO A 305 -16.01 25.63 -7.73
N THR A 306 -15.87 24.85 -8.80
CA THR A 306 -14.61 24.18 -9.14
C THR A 306 -13.56 25.28 -9.31
N LYS A 307 -12.47 25.23 -8.53
CA LYS A 307 -11.35 26.14 -8.74
C LYS A 307 -10.81 25.85 -10.13
N GLU A 308 -11.03 26.77 -11.08
CA GLU A 308 -10.45 26.66 -12.41
C GLU A 308 -8.92 26.57 -12.26
N PRO A 309 -8.24 25.67 -12.99
CA PRO A 309 -6.79 25.70 -13.04
C PRO A 309 -6.40 27.01 -13.72
N ASP A 310 -5.68 27.87 -12.99
CA ASP A 310 -5.14 29.11 -13.53
C ASP A 310 -4.40 28.81 -14.85
N GLN A 311 -4.96 29.33 -15.95
CA GLN A 311 -4.33 29.34 -17.26
C GLN A 311 -3.22 30.39 -17.27
N GLU A 312 -2.12 30.14 -16.58
CA GLU A 312 -0.89 30.93 -16.72
C GLU A 312 0.31 29.98 -16.90
N ASP A 313 0.61 29.68 -18.17
CA ASP A 313 1.96 29.76 -18.74
C ASP A 313 1.93 29.35 -20.22
N GLN A 314 1.38 30.24 -21.04
CA GLN A 314 1.79 30.39 -22.43
C GLN A 314 2.21 31.85 -22.61
N ARG A 315 3.43 32.20 -22.22
CA ARG A 315 4.14 33.41 -22.66
C ARG A 315 5.64 33.28 -22.47
#